data_AF-A0A433IJ31-F1
#
_entry.id   AF-A0A433IJ31-F1
#
_cell.length_a   1.000
_cell.length_b   1.000
_cell.length_c   1.000
_cell.angle_alpha   90.00
_cell.angle_beta   90.00
_cell.angle_gamma   90.00
#
_symmetry.space_group_name_H-M   'P 1'
#
loop_
_entity.id
_entity.type
_entity.pdbx_description
1 polymer ?
#
loop_
_entity_poly.entity_id
_entity_poly.type
_entity_poly.pdbx_seq_one_letter_code
_entity_poly.pdbx_strand_id
1 'polypeptide(L)'
;MSDATLSNTRPLFILCSGRSFSSVVCGMLGQHPELYGLPEMNFFVADTIGGLFDWFRQAGPGNRHRLDGLARAIAQLHSGEQSETSLQRAWQWLHAHADLSTAQLAHAIANQLQNRALVEKSPSNSVEPACLDRLRATFPQVRILHLLRHPRPTGQSIHEAHRDRAKGRALLGDARLIERNWLKVQGNILRFTATLPPGQAIRLRGEDLLTDPPRYLRQICQWLEIRDDDDAINAMLHPEDSPYACIGPPNARGGNNRKYLEDPHLRPFKPRPVNLTDPLAWMNDGSGFSPATLALARSLGYR
;
A
#
# COMPACT_ATOMS: atom_id res chain seq x y z
N MET A 1 30.96 -14.98 -9.41
CA MET A 1 30.84 -13.81 -8.52
C MET A 1 31.20 -12.60 -9.35
N SER A 2 30.22 -12.05 -10.06
CA SER A 2 30.34 -10.76 -10.73
C SER A 2 29.53 -9.77 -9.91
N ASP A 3 30.20 -8.72 -9.46
CA ASP A 3 29.59 -7.50 -8.92
C ASP A 3 28.55 -7.01 -9.94
N ALA A 4 27.30 -7.42 -9.75
CA ALA A 4 26.19 -6.75 -10.38
C ALA A 4 26.11 -5.39 -9.70
N THR A 5 26.59 -4.35 -10.39
CA THR A 5 26.30 -2.96 -10.04
C THR A 5 24.84 -2.87 -9.64
N LEU A 6 24.60 -2.77 -8.33
CA LEU A 6 23.28 -2.55 -7.78
C LEU A 6 22.71 -1.34 -8.52
N SER A 7 21.66 -1.56 -9.30
CA SER A 7 20.90 -0.49 -9.91
C SER A 7 20.64 0.55 -8.80
N ASN A 8 21.00 1.82 -9.07
CA ASN A 8 20.96 2.94 -8.14
C ASN A 8 19.52 3.30 -7.68
N THR A 9 18.54 2.45 -7.99
CA THR A 9 17.13 2.66 -7.75
C THR A 9 16.74 2.11 -6.38
N ARG A 10 16.85 2.99 -5.38
CA ARG A 10 16.37 2.75 -4.01
C ARG A 10 14.85 2.51 -4.04
N PRO A 11 14.34 1.37 -3.54
CA PRO A 11 12.91 1.09 -3.60
C PRO A 11 12.12 2.07 -2.72
N LEU A 12 10.93 2.42 -3.17
CA LEU A 12 9.99 3.26 -2.45
C LEU A 12 8.85 2.41 -1.88
N PHE A 13 8.65 2.46 -0.57
CA PHE A 13 7.52 1.83 0.09
C PHE A 13 6.58 2.88 0.66
N ILE A 14 5.29 2.73 0.34
CA ILE A 14 4.23 3.55 0.91
C ILE A 14 3.68 2.83 2.14
N LEU A 15 4.00 3.37 3.32
CA LEU A 15 3.49 2.85 4.59
C LEU A 15 2.28 3.66 5.03
N CYS A 16 1.18 2.98 5.32
CA CYS A 16 -0.08 3.63 5.68
C CYS A 16 -1.01 2.69 6.45
N SER A 17 -1.97 3.26 7.17
CA SER A 17 -3.18 2.51 7.53
C SER A 17 -3.96 2.12 6.27
N GLY A 18 -4.61 0.96 6.28
CA GLY A 18 -5.55 0.60 5.23
C GLY A 18 -6.58 1.73 5.02
N ARG A 19 -7.04 1.89 3.77
CA ARG A 19 -7.98 2.95 3.35
C ARG A 19 -7.40 4.38 3.37
N SER A 20 -6.09 4.56 3.18
CA SER A 20 -5.44 5.89 3.18
C SER A 20 -5.01 6.36 1.78
N PHE A 21 -5.89 6.24 0.76
CA PHE A 21 -5.61 6.64 -0.64
C PHE A 21 -4.44 5.92 -1.34
N SER A 22 -3.91 4.91 -0.68
CA SER A 22 -2.64 4.29 -0.99
C SER A 22 -2.59 3.60 -2.36
N SER A 23 -3.72 3.09 -2.88
CA SER A 23 -3.78 2.52 -4.23
C SER A 23 -3.60 3.58 -5.33
N VAL A 24 -4.35 4.69 -5.24
CA VAL A 24 -4.25 5.74 -6.26
C VAL A 24 -2.89 6.43 -6.20
N VAL A 25 -2.36 6.70 -5.00
CA VAL A 25 -1.02 7.28 -4.85
C VAL A 25 0.06 6.34 -5.38
N CYS A 26 -0.03 5.03 -5.11
CA CYS A 26 0.90 4.05 -5.69
C CYS A 26 0.78 3.98 -7.22
N GLY A 27 -0.44 4.06 -7.76
CA GLY A 27 -0.69 4.10 -9.21
C GLY A 27 -0.07 5.34 -9.86
N MET A 28 -0.23 6.50 -9.23
CA MET A 28 0.35 7.78 -9.69
C MET A 28 1.87 7.72 -9.70
N LEU A 29 2.49 7.37 -8.57
CA LEU A 29 3.95 7.22 -8.46
C LEU A 29 4.48 6.17 -9.46
N GLY A 30 3.71 5.11 -9.70
CA GLY A 30 4.09 4.03 -10.60
C GLY A 30 4.14 4.38 -12.08
N GLN A 31 3.57 5.51 -12.51
CA GLN A 31 3.67 5.99 -13.90
C GLN A 31 4.91 6.84 -14.16
N HIS A 32 5.65 7.23 -13.11
CA HIS A 32 6.86 8.00 -13.30
C HIS A 32 7.88 7.19 -14.13
N PRO A 33 8.58 7.77 -15.12
CA PRO A 33 9.48 7.03 -16.01
C PRO A 33 10.59 6.23 -15.31
N GLU A 34 11.00 6.67 -14.12
CA GLU A 34 12.04 6.04 -13.29
C GLU A 34 11.48 5.20 -12.13
N LEU A 35 10.15 4.99 -12.07
CA LEU A 35 9.49 4.19 -11.03
C LEU A 35 8.62 3.10 -11.67
N TYR A 36 8.33 2.05 -10.90
CA TYR A 36 7.39 1.00 -11.31
C TYR A 36 6.46 0.64 -10.16
N GLY A 37 5.18 0.97 -10.32
CA GLY A 37 4.14 0.70 -9.32
C GLY A 37 3.69 -0.76 -9.33
N LEU A 38 3.95 -1.47 -8.25
CA LEU A 38 3.46 -2.84 -8.02
C LEU A 38 2.07 -2.84 -7.38
N PRO A 39 1.28 -3.92 -7.56
CA PRO A 39 0.08 -4.15 -6.74
C PRO A 39 0.49 -4.49 -5.30
N GLU A 40 -0.49 -4.82 -4.44
CA GLU A 40 -0.25 -5.31 -3.08
C GLU A 40 0.48 -6.65 -3.13
N MET A 41 1.78 -6.63 -2.87
CA MET A 41 2.66 -7.80 -2.89
C MET A 41 2.69 -8.51 -1.54
N ASN A 42 2.50 -7.75 -0.45
CA ASN A 42 2.54 -8.21 0.93
C ASN A 42 3.84 -8.94 1.32
N PHE A 43 4.98 -8.60 0.69
CA PHE A 43 6.26 -9.31 0.84
C PHE A 43 6.63 -9.62 2.29
N PHE A 44 6.37 -8.70 3.23
CA PHE A 44 6.98 -8.75 4.55
C PHE A 44 6.08 -9.33 5.64
N VAL A 45 4.91 -9.88 5.30
CA VAL A 45 4.09 -10.56 6.31
C VAL A 45 4.65 -11.94 6.70
N ALA A 46 5.55 -12.51 5.89
CA ALA A 46 6.24 -13.77 6.17
C ALA A 46 7.64 -13.82 5.54
N ASP A 47 8.47 -14.78 5.97
CA ASP A 47 9.85 -14.96 5.48
C ASP A 47 9.93 -15.70 4.14
N THR A 48 8.93 -16.53 3.83
CA THR A 48 8.85 -17.36 2.62
C THR A 48 7.51 -17.19 1.91
N ILE A 49 7.46 -17.57 0.63
CA ILE A 49 6.22 -17.53 -0.18
C ILE A 49 5.13 -18.42 0.45
N GLY A 50 5.50 -19.61 0.93
CA GLY A 50 4.60 -20.50 1.67
C GLY A 50 4.05 -19.86 2.94
N GLY A 51 4.92 -19.15 3.68
CA GLY A 51 4.51 -18.36 4.84
C GLY A 51 3.50 -17.26 4.50
N LEU A 52 3.60 -16.61 3.32
CA LEU A 52 2.58 -15.65 2.85
C LEU A 52 1.21 -16.33 2.68
N PHE A 53 1.20 -17.53 2.11
CA PHE A 53 -0.03 -18.31 1.94
C PHE A 53 -0.65 -18.67 3.29
N ASP A 54 0.17 -19.15 4.22
CA ASP A 54 -0.28 -19.51 5.56
C ASP A 54 -0.80 -18.31 6.34
N TRP A 55 -0.12 -17.16 6.27
CA TRP A 55 -0.55 -15.93 6.91
C TRP A 55 -1.98 -15.56 6.52
N PHE A 56 -2.27 -15.50 5.21
CA PHE A 56 -3.61 -15.11 4.75
C PHE A 56 -4.64 -16.23 4.90
N ARG A 57 -4.24 -17.50 4.87
CA ARG A 57 -5.12 -18.62 5.22
C ARG A 57 -5.56 -18.53 6.68
N GLN A 58 -4.64 -18.24 7.60
CA GLN A 58 -4.91 -18.10 9.03
C GLN A 58 -5.70 -16.83 9.38
N ALA A 59 -5.55 -15.75 8.60
CA ALA A 59 -6.35 -14.54 8.74
C ALA A 59 -7.86 -14.74 8.48
N GLY A 60 -8.26 -15.90 7.97
CA GLY A 60 -9.65 -16.33 7.84
C GLY A 60 -10.11 -16.56 6.40
N PRO A 61 -11.28 -17.20 6.22
CA PRO A 61 -11.81 -17.53 4.90
C PRO A 61 -11.99 -16.28 4.05
N GLY A 62 -11.67 -16.40 2.75
CA GLY A 62 -11.79 -15.32 1.80
C GLY A 62 -10.63 -14.33 1.80
N ASN A 63 -9.57 -14.49 2.60
CA ASN A 63 -8.37 -13.63 2.52
C ASN A 63 -7.39 -14.01 1.40
N ARG A 64 -7.59 -15.13 0.69
CA ARG A 64 -6.77 -15.55 -0.47
C ARG A 64 -6.61 -14.43 -1.51
N HIS A 65 -7.65 -13.63 -1.76
CA HIS A 65 -7.62 -12.52 -2.73
C HIS A 65 -6.52 -11.48 -2.46
N ARG A 66 -5.96 -11.44 -1.24
CA ARG A 66 -4.84 -10.55 -0.89
C ARG A 66 -3.53 -10.97 -1.57
N LEU A 67 -3.45 -12.21 -2.06
CA LEU A 67 -2.33 -12.72 -2.84
C LEU A 67 -2.51 -12.51 -4.35
N ASP A 68 -3.67 -12.03 -4.81
CA ASP A 68 -3.93 -11.81 -6.24
C ASP A 68 -2.93 -10.83 -6.84
N GLY A 69 -2.53 -9.78 -6.10
CA GLY A 69 -1.52 -8.82 -6.54
C GLY A 69 -0.18 -9.47 -6.83
N LEU A 70 0.27 -10.35 -5.94
CA LEU A 70 1.49 -11.13 -6.12
C LEU A 70 1.44 -11.96 -7.42
N ALA A 71 0.38 -12.75 -7.65
CA ALA A 71 0.25 -13.55 -8.87
C ALA A 71 0.17 -12.68 -10.14
N ARG A 72 -0.57 -11.57 -10.08
CA ARG A 72 -0.68 -10.60 -11.20
C ARG A 72 0.66 -9.96 -11.54
N ALA A 73 1.45 -9.59 -10.53
CA ALA A 73 2.77 -9.02 -10.75
C ALA A 73 3.72 -10.03 -11.40
N ILE A 74 3.74 -11.28 -10.92
CA ILE A 74 4.55 -12.34 -11.52
C ILE A 74 4.15 -12.58 -12.98
N ALA A 75 2.84 -12.72 -13.27
CA ALA A 75 2.35 -12.89 -14.64
C ALA A 75 2.76 -11.73 -15.55
N GLN A 76 2.52 -10.49 -15.11
CA GLN A 76 2.85 -9.29 -15.89
C GLN A 76 4.35 -9.16 -16.17
N LEU A 77 5.20 -9.39 -15.17
CA LEU A 77 6.65 -9.24 -15.30
C LEU A 77 7.27 -10.35 -16.16
N HIS A 78 6.74 -11.57 -16.10
CA HIS A 78 7.32 -12.71 -16.84
C HIS A 78 6.71 -12.90 -18.23
N SER A 79 5.42 -12.61 -18.40
CA SER A 79 4.68 -12.85 -19.66
C SER A 79 4.30 -11.57 -20.40
N GLY A 80 4.48 -10.39 -19.81
CA GLY A 80 4.02 -9.12 -20.38
C GLY A 80 2.50 -8.92 -20.35
N GLU A 81 1.75 -9.87 -19.81
CA GLU A 81 0.28 -9.88 -19.78
C GLU A 81 -0.28 -10.54 -18.51
N GLN A 82 -1.60 -10.47 -18.34
CA GLN A 82 -2.34 -11.05 -17.21
C GLN A 82 -3.57 -11.84 -17.71
N SER A 83 -3.38 -12.77 -18.65
CA SER A 83 -4.40 -13.76 -19.02
C SER A 83 -4.60 -14.81 -17.92
N GLU A 84 -5.74 -15.53 -17.91
CA GLU A 84 -5.96 -16.63 -16.97
C GLU A 84 -4.84 -17.69 -17.03
N THR A 85 -4.30 -17.96 -18.23
CA THR A 85 -3.18 -18.90 -18.45
C THR A 85 -1.85 -18.39 -17.89
N SER A 86 -1.51 -17.12 -18.10
CA SER A 86 -0.30 -16.52 -17.49
C SER A 86 -0.39 -16.52 -15.96
N LEU A 87 -1.57 -16.25 -15.40
CA LEU A 87 -1.84 -16.28 -13.97
C LEU A 87 -1.81 -17.71 -13.40
N GLN A 88 -2.32 -18.69 -14.14
CA GLN A 88 -2.23 -20.09 -13.73
C GLN A 88 -0.76 -20.53 -13.61
N ARG A 89 0.09 -20.15 -14.57
CA ARG A 89 1.54 -20.38 -14.52
C ARG A 89 2.19 -19.65 -13.35
N ALA A 90 1.81 -18.40 -13.10
CA ALA A 90 2.30 -17.64 -11.95
C ALA A 90 1.95 -18.32 -10.61
N TRP A 91 0.70 -18.78 -10.45
CA TRP A 91 0.29 -19.53 -9.25
C TRP A 91 1.04 -20.85 -9.09
N GLN A 92 1.20 -21.62 -10.17
CA GLN A 92 1.97 -22.86 -10.15
C GLN A 92 3.42 -22.60 -9.74
N TRP A 93 4.05 -21.56 -10.31
CA TRP A 93 5.41 -21.17 -9.94
C TRP A 93 5.50 -20.77 -8.47
N LEU A 94 4.59 -19.93 -7.97
CA LEU A 94 4.58 -19.52 -6.56
C LEU A 94 4.40 -20.71 -5.60
N HIS A 95 3.58 -21.70 -5.95
CA HIS A 95 3.41 -22.92 -5.15
C HIS A 95 4.64 -23.83 -5.22
N ALA A 96 5.25 -23.98 -6.39
CA ALA A 96 6.47 -24.77 -6.56
C ALA A 96 7.69 -24.17 -5.83
N HIS A 97 7.67 -22.86 -5.57
CA HIS A 97 8.73 -22.13 -4.88
C HIS A 97 8.30 -21.64 -3.49
N ALA A 98 7.43 -22.40 -2.80
CA ALA A 98 6.93 -22.02 -1.48
C ALA A 98 8.05 -21.76 -0.44
N ASP A 99 9.19 -22.44 -0.55
CA ASP A 99 10.34 -22.26 0.35
C ASP A 99 11.21 -21.04 0.00
N LEU A 100 11.00 -20.40 -1.16
CA LEU A 100 11.76 -19.22 -1.56
C LEU A 100 11.48 -18.07 -0.61
N SER A 101 12.53 -17.34 -0.22
CA SER A 101 12.38 -16.19 0.65
C SER A 101 11.62 -15.06 -0.04
N THR A 102 10.74 -14.38 0.69
CA THR A 102 10.07 -13.16 0.21
C THR A 102 11.05 -12.01 -0.03
N ALA A 103 12.15 -11.96 0.71
CA ALA A 103 13.25 -11.02 0.47
C ALA A 103 13.95 -11.31 -0.87
N GLN A 104 14.27 -12.58 -1.13
CA GLN A 104 14.85 -13.00 -2.41
C GLN A 104 13.91 -12.68 -3.58
N LEU A 105 12.61 -12.92 -3.41
CA LEU A 105 11.61 -12.56 -4.40
C LEU A 105 11.54 -11.04 -4.64
N ALA A 106 11.53 -10.24 -3.57
CA ALA A 106 11.50 -8.78 -3.68
C ALA A 106 12.75 -8.25 -4.41
N HIS A 107 13.94 -8.79 -4.12
CA HIS A 107 15.17 -8.46 -4.86
C HIS A 107 15.12 -8.90 -6.33
N ALA A 108 14.63 -10.10 -6.62
CA ALA A 108 14.50 -10.60 -7.98
C ALA A 108 13.61 -9.66 -8.82
N ILE A 109 12.47 -9.24 -8.26
CA ILE A 109 11.58 -8.27 -8.90
C ILE A 109 12.28 -6.93 -9.06
N ALA A 110 12.92 -6.39 -8.01
CA ALA A 110 13.66 -5.13 -8.09
C ALA A 110 14.70 -5.13 -9.23
N ASN A 111 15.48 -6.20 -9.34
CA ASN A 111 16.52 -6.35 -10.35
C ASN A 111 15.95 -6.48 -11.77
N GLN A 112 14.75 -7.03 -11.92
CA GLN A 112 14.08 -7.15 -13.22
C GLN A 112 13.59 -5.81 -13.77
N LEU A 113 13.38 -4.80 -12.91
CA LEU A 113 12.84 -3.49 -13.30
C LEU A 113 13.87 -2.55 -13.94
N GLN A 114 15.11 -3.01 -14.13
CA GLN A 114 16.19 -2.28 -14.80
C GLN A 114 16.43 -0.89 -14.14
N ASN A 115 16.15 0.18 -14.88
CA ASN A 115 16.35 1.58 -14.47
C ASN A 115 15.17 2.15 -13.68
N ARG A 116 14.19 1.34 -13.28
CA ARG A 116 13.04 1.80 -12.50
C ARG A 116 13.09 1.29 -11.07
N ALA A 117 12.90 2.19 -10.11
CA ALA A 117 12.73 1.79 -8.72
C ALA A 117 11.34 1.21 -8.50
N LEU A 118 11.24 0.09 -7.79
CA LEU A 118 9.93 -0.43 -7.41
C LEU A 118 9.24 0.55 -6.44
N VAL A 119 7.94 0.74 -6.65
CA VAL A 119 7.04 1.42 -5.72
C VAL A 119 6.03 0.39 -5.26
N GLU A 120 6.02 0.08 -3.97
CA GLU A 120 5.10 -0.91 -3.42
C GLU A 120 4.32 -0.34 -2.24
N LYS A 121 3.08 -0.80 -2.18
CA LYS A 121 2.16 -0.46 -1.13
C LYS A 121 1.39 -1.72 -0.77
N SER A 122 1.54 -2.15 0.47
CA SER A 122 0.69 -3.14 1.13
C SER A 122 0.40 -2.67 2.55
N PRO A 123 -0.85 -2.33 2.91
CA PRO A 123 -1.18 -1.95 4.28
C PRO A 123 -0.80 -3.03 5.30
N SER A 124 -0.79 -4.30 4.90
CA SER A 124 -0.34 -5.44 5.73
C SER A 124 1.10 -5.31 6.21
N ASN A 125 1.98 -4.66 5.44
CA ASN A 125 3.40 -4.47 5.81
C ASN A 125 3.57 -3.55 7.02
N SER A 126 2.55 -2.77 7.41
CA SER A 126 2.61 -1.83 8.54
C SER A 126 1.88 -2.33 9.80
N VAL A 127 1.28 -3.52 9.76
CA VAL A 127 0.41 -4.03 10.84
C VAL A 127 1.22 -4.56 12.02
N GLU A 128 2.27 -5.35 11.76
CA GLU A 128 3.15 -5.87 12.80
C GLU A 128 4.55 -5.27 12.69
N PRO A 129 5.22 -4.91 13.81
CA PRO A 129 6.59 -4.42 13.78
C PRO A 129 7.56 -5.34 13.03
N ALA A 130 7.40 -6.66 13.17
CA ALA A 130 8.22 -7.65 12.47
C ALA A 130 8.17 -7.52 10.93
N CYS A 131 7.05 -7.05 10.37
CA CYS A 131 6.96 -6.78 8.93
C CYS A 131 7.86 -5.60 8.52
N LEU A 132 7.94 -4.57 9.37
CA LEU A 132 8.78 -3.39 9.14
C LEU A 132 10.27 -3.74 9.35
N ASP A 133 10.58 -4.62 10.30
CA ASP A 133 11.93 -5.15 10.48
C ASP A 133 12.39 -5.95 9.26
N ARG A 134 11.52 -6.82 8.71
CA ARG A 134 11.77 -7.53 7.45
C ARG A 134 11.99 -6.58 6.27
N LEU A 135 11.18 -5.53 6.15
CA LEU A 135 11.35 -4.49 5.13
C LEU A 135 12.75 -3.86 5.20
N ARG A 136 13.18 -3.43 6.39
CA ARG A 136 14.51 -2.80 6.58
C ARG A 136 15.65 -3.78 6.35
N ALA A 137 15.50 -5.04 6.77
CA ALA A 137 16.50 -6.08 6.54
C ALA A 137 16.65 -6.39 5.04
N THR A 138 15.54 -6.39 4.30
CA THR A 138 15.54 -6.64 2.85
C THR A 138 16.11 -5.44 2.09
N PHE A 139 15.73 -4.21 2.47
CA PHE A 139 16.14 -2.99 1.78
C PHE A 139 16.72 -1.97 2.77
N PRO A 140 18.02 -2.05 3.11
CA PRO A 140 18.66 -1.11 4.04
C PRO A 140 18.62 0.35 3.59
N GLN A 141 18.53 0.58 2.27
CA GLN A 141 18.46 1.92 1.66
C GLN A 141 17.04 2.33 1.24
N VAL A 142 16.01 1.68 1.80
CA VAL A 142 14.61 1.94 1.45
C VAL A 142 14.23 3.42 1.67
N ARG A 143 13.44 3.96 0.73
CA ARG A 143 12.76 5.24 0.89
C ARG A 143 11.31 4.98 1.33
N ILE A 144 10.85 5.70 2.34
CA ILE A 144 9.52 5.52 2.95
C ILE A 144 8.66 6.77 2.74
N LEU A 145 7.53 6.59 2.08
CA LEU A 145 6.44 7.55 2.09
C LEU A 145 5.43 7.12 3.16
N HIS A 146 5.44 7.81 4.31
CA HIS A 146 4.40 7.63 5.33
C HIS A 146 3.15 8.42 4.90
N LEU A 147 2.22 7.70 4.26
CA LEU A 147 0.98 8.27 3.74
C LEU A 147 -0.11 8.25 4.81
N LEU A 148 -0.60 9.44 5.15
CA LEU A 148 -1.62 9.65 6.17
C LEU A 148 -3.02 9.80 5.58
N ARG A 149 -4.01 9.45 6.39
CA ARG A 149 -5.40 9.86 6.22
C ARG A 149 -6.01 10.12 7.59
N HIS A 150 -6.92 11.09 7.65
CA HIS A 150 -7.65 11.44 8.86
C HIS A 150 -8.33 10.18 9.45
N PRO A 151 -8.28 9.96 10.77
CA PRO A 151 -8.81 8.74 11.39
C PRO A 151 -10.31 8.54 11.14
N ARG A 152 -11.10 9.63 11.14
CA ARG A 152 -12.55 9.58 10.87
C ARG A 152 -12.95 9.01 9.50
N PRO A 153 -12.58 9.60 8.35
CA PRO A 153 -12.93 9.05 7.06
C PRO A 153 -12.23 7.70 6.78
N THR A 154 -11.09 7.43 7.43
CA THR A 154 -10.48 6.10 7.41
C THR A 154 -11.40 5.08 8.08
N GLY A 155 -11.84 5.36 9.31
CA GLY A 155 -12.72 4.49 10.07
C GLY A 155 -14.09 4.29 9.43
N GLN A 156 -14.68 5.36 8.89
CA GLN A 156 -15.92 5.28 8.12
C GLN A 156 -15.76 4.35 6.91
N SER A 157 -14.66 4.48 6.15
CA SER A 157 -14.42 3.61 5.00
C SER A 157 -14.20 2.14 5.40
N ILE A 158 -13.63 1.87 6.58
CA ILE A 158 -13.46 0.52 7.11
C ILE A 158 -14.83 -0.05 7.51
N HIS A 159 -15.64 0.73 8.22
CA HIS A 159 -17.00 0.36 8.64
C HIS A 159 -17.89 0.00 7.44
N GLU A 160 -17.91 0.86 6.41
CA GLU A 160 -18.64 0.61 5.16
C GLU A 160 -18.17 -0.70 4.50
N ALA A 161 -16.86 -0.91 4.38
CA ALA A 161 -16.31 -2.13 3.77
C ALA A 161 -16.65 -3.40 4.56
N HIS A 162 -16.71 -3.34 5.89
CA HIS A 162 -17.15 -4.46 6.71
C HIS A 162 -18.65 -4.74 6.53
N ARG A 163 -19.48 -3.69 6.46
CA ARG A 163 -20.91 -3.81 6.21
C ARG A 163 -21.21 -4.47 4.87
N ASP A 164 -20.51 -4.06 3.81
CA ASP A 164 -20.64 -4.63 2.47
C ASP A 164 -20.28 -6.13 2.46
N ARG A 165 -19.19 -6.51 3.15
CA ARG A 165 -18.75 -7.91 3.27
C ARG A 165 -19.72 -8.77 4.09
N ALA A 166 -20.33 -8.19 5.13
CA ALA A 166 -21.32 -8.88 5.94
C ALA A 166 -22.65 -9.10 5.20
N LYS A 167 -22.84 -8.53 3.99
CA LYS A 167 -24.10 -8.58 3.22
C LYS A 167 -25.33 -8.22 4.06
N GLY A 168 -25.20 -7.19 4.91
CA GLY A 168 -26.28 -6.75 5.80
C GLY A 168 -26.52 -7.61 7.05
N ARG A 169 -25.71 -8.64 7.31
CA ARG A 169 -25.70 -9.33 8.62
C ARG A 169 -25.10 -8.41 9.69
N ALA A 170 -25.51 -8.62 10.94
CA ALA A 170 -24.97 -7.87 12.08
C ALA A 170 -23.44 -7.93 12.08
N LEU A 171 -22.80 -6.76 12.21
CA LEU A 171 -21.35 -6.67 12.38
C LEU A 171 -21.00 -7.26 13.75
N LEU A 172 -20.54 -8.51 13.76
CA LEU A 172 -19.96 -9.13 14.93
C LEU A 172 -18.53 -8.60 15.07
N GLY A 173 -18.34 -7.57 15.90
CA GLY A 173 -17.02 -7.02 16.15
C GLY A 173 -17.05 -5.74 16.98
N ASP A 174 -16.03 -5.57 17.81
CA ASP A 174 -15.85 -4.35 18.59
C ASP A 174 -15.55 -3.18 17.64
N ALA A 175 -16.47 -2.22 17.58
CA ALA A 175 -16.35 -1.00 16.79
C ALA A 175 -15.05 -0.21 17.11
N ARG A 176 -14.49 -0.41 18.31
CA ARG A 176 -13.20 0.15 18.72
C ARG A 176 -12.01 -0.51 18.02
N LEU A 177 -12.15 -1.68 17.39
CA LEU A 177 -11.10 -2.30 16.58
C LEU A 177 -10.68 -1.42 15.40
N ILE A 178 -11.62 -0.65 14.84
CA ILE A 178 -11.33 0.30 13.75
C ILE A 178 -10.33 1.35 14.23
N GLU A 179 -10.61 1.95 15.38
CA GLU A 179 -9.74 2.94 16.01
C GLU A 179 -8.40 2.32 16.42
N ARG A 180 -8.44 1.17 17.12
CA ARG A 180 -7.24 0.47 17.59
C ARG A 180 -6.32 0.12 16.42
N ASN A 181 -6.86 -0.28 15.28
CA ASN A 181 -6.07 -0.58 14.09
C ASN A 181 -5.40 0.66 13.52
N TRP A 182 -6.11 1.79 13.41
CA TRP A 182 -5.50 3.05 12.98
C TRP A 182 -4.38 3.47 13.93
N LEU A 183 -4.64 3.49 15.24
CA LEU A 183 -3.66 3.85 16.27
C LEU A 183 -2.43 2.93 16.23
N LYS A 184 -2.63 1.61 16.15
CA LYS A 184 -1.57 0.59 16.08
C LYS A 184 -0.67 0.83 14.87
N VAL A 185 -1.26 0.92 13.68
CA VAL A 185 -0.49 1.04 12.43
C VAL A 185 0.27 2.36 12.38
N GLN A 186 -0.37 3.49 12.72
CA GLN A 186 0.31 4.78 12.74
C GLN A 186 1.45 4.79 13.77
N GLY A 187 1.25 4.22 14.95
CA GLY A 187 2.29 4.07 15.96
C GLY A 187 3.47 3.20 15.50
N ASN A 188 3.21 2.10 14.79
CA ASN A 188 4.26 1.24 14.23
C ASN A 188 5.11 1.99 13.20
N ILE A 189 4.46 2.68 12.25
CA ILE A 189 5.17 3.42 11.19
C ILE A 189 6.01 4.55 11.80
N LEU A 190 5.48 5.29 12.78
CA LEU A 190 6.23 6.35 13.45
C LEU A 190 7.46 5.83 14.20
N ARG A 191 7.32 4.74 14.96
CA ARG A 191 8.47 4.12 15.64
C ARG A 191 9.51 3.61 14.64
N PHE A 192 9.06 3.00 13.55
CA PHE A 192 9.94 2.49 12.50
C PHE A 192 10.71 3.62 11.80
N THR A 193 10.00 4.62 11.30
CA THR A 193 10.60 5.75 10.57
C THR A 193 11.52 6.60 11.43
N ALA A 194 11.28 6.69 12.75
CA ALA A 194 12.20 7.32 13.69
C ALA A 194 13.55 6.61 13.82
N THR A 195 13.66 5.35 13.39
CA THR A 195 14.91 4.56 13.42
C THR A 195 15.71 4.66 12.12
N LEU A 196 15.16 5.29 11.08
CA LEU A 196 15.79 5.39 9.77
C LEU A 196 16.74 6.60 9.71
N PRO A 197 17.85 6.51 8.95
CA PRO A 197 18.69 7.66 8.62
C PRO A 197 17.89 8.87 8.10
N PRO A 198 18.34 10.11 8.41
CA PRO A 198 17.74 11.31 7.85
C PRO A 198 17.61 11.24 6.32
N GLY A 199 16.48 11.67 5.80
CA GLY A 199 16.17 11.62 4.38
C GLY A 199 15.55 10.30 3.90
N GLN A 200 15.60 9.19 4.65
CA GLN A 200 14.96 7.95 4.20
C GLN A 200 13.44 7.93 4.33
N ALA A 201 12.83 8.87 5.07
CA ALA A 201 11.38 8.93 5.21
C ALA A 201 10.85 10.36 5.11
N ILE A 202 9.72 10.50 4.43
CA ILE A 202 8.86 11.69 4.50
C ILE A 202 7.45 11.30 4.92
N ARG A 203 6.72 12.25 5.46
CA ARG A 203 5.33 12.08 5.90
C ARG A 203 4.44 13.06 5.16
N LEU A 204 3.35 12.54 4.59
CA LEU A 204 2.45 13.33 3.75
C LEU A 204 0.99 12.95 4.01
N ARG A 205 0.12 13.97 4.13
CA ARG A 205 -1.32 13.76 4.18
C ARG A 205 -1.81 13.49 2.77
N GLY A 206 -2.47 12.35 2.58
CA GLY A 206 -3.05 12.01 1.28
C GLY A 206 -4.12 13.01 0.85
N GLU A 207 -4.78 13.67 1.79
CA GLU A 207 -5.69 14.78 1.50
C GLU A 207 -5.00 15.95 0.82
N ASP A 208 -3.78 16.30 1.26
CA ASP A 208 -3.01 17.39 0.67
C ASP A 208 -2.55 17.01 -0.73
N LEU A 209 -1.97 15.80 -0.89
CA LEU A 209 -1.53 15.28 -2.18
C LEU A 209 -2.66 15.30 -3.21
N LEU A 210 -3.85 14.79 -2.84
CA LEU A 210 -4.96 14.71 -3.79
C LEU A 210 -5.58 16.08 -4.09
N THR A 211 -5.42 17.08 -3.21
CA THR A 211 -5.90 18.46 -3.45
C THR A 211 -5.04 19.18 -4.48
N ASP A 212 -3.72 18.97 -4.47
CA ASP A 212 -2.78 19.55 -5.44
C ASP A 212 -1.73 18.52 -5.88
N PRO A 213 -2.13 17.55 -6.73
CA PRO A 213 -1.24 16.46 -7.11
C PRO A 213 0.07 16.94 -7.77
N PRO A 214 0.07 17.84 -8.76
CA PRO A 214 1.32 18.26 -9.42
C PRO A 214 2.35 18.84 -8.45
N ARG A 215 1.91 19.62 -7.45
CA ARG A 215 2.80 20.18 -6.43
C ARG A 215 3.44 19.08 -5.57
N TYR A 216 2.64 18.18 -5.00
CA TYR A 216 3.15 17.19 -4.05
C TYR A 216 3.91 16.06 -4.74
N LEU A 217 3.53 15.65 -5.95
CA LEU A 217 4.28 14.67 -6.73
C LEU A 217 5.67 15.21 -7.07
N ARG A 218 5.78 16.48 -7.47
CA ARG A 218 7.08 17.13 -7.71
C ARG A 218 7.96 17.15 -6.46
N GLN A 219 7.40 17.46 -5.30
CA GLN A 219 8.13 17.40 -4.03
C GLN A 219 8.61 15.98 -3.69
N ILE A 220 7.80 14.96 -3.98
CA ILE A 220 8.20 13.56 -3.80
C ILE A 220 9.34 13.21 -4.75
N CYS A 221 9.27 13.58 -6.04
CA CYS A 221 10.33 13.33 -7.01
C CYS A 221 11.66 14.00 -6.60
N GLN A 222 11.61 15.26 -6.17
CA GLN A 222 12.77 15.99 -5.66
C GLN A 222 13.41 15.30 -4.44
N TRP A 223 12.58 14.81 -3.52
CA TRP A 223 13.07 14.06 -2.36
C TRP A 223 13.68 12.70 -2.72
N LEU A 224 13.13 12.03 -3.75
CA LEU A 224 13.64 10.78 -4.28
C LEU A 224 14.91 10.96 -5.13
N GLU A 225 15.20 12.20 -5.54
CA GLU A 225 16.30 12.57 -6.43
C GLU A 225 16.11 11.96 -7.84
N ILE A 226 14.88 12.01 -8.35
CA ILE A 226 14.49 11.58 -9.70
C ILE A 226 13.92 12.76 -10.49
N ARG A 227 13.64 12.56 -11.79
CA ARG A 227 13.03 13.58 -12.65
C ARG A 227 11.77 14.21 -12.03
N ASP A 228 11.66 15.53 -12.16
CA ASP A 228 10.55 16.31 -11.63
C ASP A 228 10.02 17.35 -12.65
N ASP A 229 10.40 17.15 -13.93
CA ASP A 229 9.92 17.88 -15.10
C ASP A 229 8.44 17.62 -15.39
N ASP A 230 7.83 18.52 -16.16
CA ASP A 230 6.38 18.50 -16.41
C ASP A 230 5.89 17.22 -17.09
N ASP A 231 6.68 16.62 -17.97
CA ASP A 231 6.33 15.36 -18.64
C ASP A 231 6.26 14.20 -17.63
N ALA A 232 7.27 14.12 -16.75
CA ALA A 232 7.30 13.12 -15.69
C ALA A 232 6.14 13.29 -14.70
N ILE A 233 5.85 14.53 -14.29
CA ILE A 233 4.72 14.82 -13.38
C ILE A 233 3.39 14.55 -14.08
N ASN A 234 3.24 14.89 -15.36
CA ASN A 234 2.01 14.63 -16.11
C ASN A 234 1.74 13.13 -16.25
N ALA A 235 2.75 12.30 -16.52
CA ALA A 235 2.60 10.85 -16.54
C ALA A 235 2.03 10.31 -15.21
N MET A 236 2.47 10.87 -14.08
CA MET A 236 1.98 10.48 -12.75
C MET A 236 0.52 10.86 -12.47
N LEU A 237 -0.10 11.70 -13.30
CA LEU A 237 -1.53 12.05 -13.18
C LEU A 237 -2.45 11.01 -13.81
N HIS A 238 -1.91 9.96 -14.43
CA HIS A 238 -2.63 8.90 -15.13
C HIS A 238 -2.50 7.53 -14.43
N PRO A 239 -2.90 7.38 -13.16
CA PRO A 239 -2.80 6.11 -12.43
C PRO A 239 -3.53 4.94 -13.13
N GLU A 240 -4.53 5.24 -13.96
CA GLU A 240 -5.25 4.28 -14.82
C GLU A 240 -4.36 3.51 -15.80
N ASP A 241 -3.21 4.07 -16.18
CA ASP A 241 -2.30 3.44 -17.14
C ASP A 241 -1.48 2.28 -16.52
N SER A 242 -1.59 2.07 -15.21
CA SER A 242 -0.97 0.91 -14.56
C SER A 242 -1.58 -0.40 -15.09
N PRO A 243 -0.78 -1.43 -15.40
CA PRO A 243 -1.30 -2.75 -15.76
C PRO A 243 -2.07 -3.42 -14.60
N TYR A 244 -2.00 -2.84 -13.39
CA TYR A 244 -2.69 -3.32 -12.19
C TYR A 244 -3.89 -2.43 -11.80
N ALA A 245 -4.25 -1.44 -12.62
CA ALA A 245 -5.37 -0.52 -12.40
C ALA A 245 -6.72 -1.03 -12.95
N CYS A 246 -6.92 -2.36 -12.95
CA CYS A 246 -8.14 -2.98 -13.44
C CYS A 246 -8.50 -4.23 -12.63
N ILE A 247 -9.77 -4.64 -12.67
CA ILE A 247 -10.17 -5.95 -12.13
C ILE A 247 -9.49 -7.04 -12.96
N GLY A 248 -8.69 -7.88 -12.32
CA GLY A 248 -8.00 -8.98 -13.00
C GLY A 248 -8.93 -10.16 -13.35
N PRO A 249 -8.43 -11.18 -14.05
CA PRO A 249 -9.19 -12.37 -14.41
C PRO A 249 -9.72 -13.16 -13.20
N PRO A 250 -10.65 -14.12 -13.40
CA PRO A 250 -11.29 -14.87 -12.32
C PRO A 250 -10.34 -15.52 -11.30
N ASN A 251 -9.15 -15.96 -11.75
CA ASN A 251 -8.14 -16.60 -10.91
C ASN A 251 -7.17 -15.62 -10.20
N ALA A 252 -7.28 -14.30 -10.42
CA ALA A 252 -6.62 -13.25 -9.63
C ALA A 252 -7.29 -11.88 -9.87
N ARG A 253 -8.45 -11.62 -9.24
CA ARG A 253 -9.25 -10.41 -9.51
C ARG A 253 -8.71 -9.16 -8.81
N GLY A 254 -8.04 -9.34 -7.68
CA GLY A 254 -7.61 -8.29 -6.77
C GLY A 254 -6.23 -7.72 -7.05
N GLY A 255 -5.47 -7.45 -5.99
CA GLY A 255 -4.14 -6.82 -6.03
C GLY A 255 -4.13 -5.33 -5.68
N ASN A 256 -5.29 -4.68 -5.62
CA ASN A 256 -5.43 -3.33 -5.07
C ASN A 256 -6.82 -3.18 -4.45
N ASN A 257 -7.06 -2.04 -3.80
CA ASN A 257 -8.38 -1.63 -3.36
C ASN A 257 -9.45 -1.79 -4.47
N ARG A 258 -10.55 -2.47 -4.15
CA ARG A 258 -11.66 -2.67 -5.09
C ARG A 258 -12.18 -1.39 -5.74
N LYS A 259 -12.39 -0.30 -4.97
CA LYS A 259 -12.90 0.98 -5.52
C LYS A 259 -11.92 1.64 -6.49
N TYR A 260 -10.63 1.36 -6.36
CA TYR A 260 -9.61 1.81 -7.30
C TYR A 260 -9.61 0.95 -8.56
N LEU A 261 -9.73 -0.38 -8.43
CA LEU A 261 -9.81 -1.27 -9.59
C LEU A 261 -11.07 -1.06 -10.44
N GLU A 262 -12.16 -0.60 -9.82
CA GLU A 262 -13.42 -0.30 -10.50
C GLU A 262 -13.39 1.06 -11.23
N ASP A 263 -12.59 2.02 -10.75
CA ASP A 263 -12.48 3.36 -11.32
C ASP A 263 -11.13 3.99 -10.92
N PRO A 264 -10.07 3.71 -11.70
CA PRO A 264 -8.69 4.00 -11.32
C PRO A 264 -8.26 5.44 -11.58
N HIS A 265 -9.04 6.19 -12.38
CA HIS A 265 -8.70 7.54 -12.79
C HIS A 265 -8.51 8.46 -11.58
N LEU A 266 -7.54 9.36 -11.69
CA LEU A 266 -7.38 10.45 -10.74
C LEU A 266 -8.61 11.37 -10.81
N ARG A 267 -9.32 11.48 -9.69
CA ARG A 267 -10.52 12.31 -9.59
C ARG A 267 -10.23 13.62 -8.88
N PRO A 268 -10.87 14.74 -9.29
CA PRO A 268 -10.80 15.98 -8.54
C PRO A 268 -11.18 15.74 -7.08
N PHE A 269 -10.27 16.05 -6.17
CA PHE A 269 -10.47 15.86 -4.75
C PHE A 269 -10.69 17.19 -4.07
N LYS A 270 -11.85 17.35 -3.44
CA LYS A 270 -12.14 18.48 -2.56
C LYS A 270 -12.22 17.97 -1.13
N PRO A 271 -11.27 18.33 -0.25
CA PRO A 271 -11.32 17.89 1.14
C PRO A 271 -12.60 18.42 1.79
N ARG A 272 -13.33 17.54 2.46
CA ARG A 272 -14.47 17.95 3.30
C ARG A 272 -13.92 18.37 4.66
N PRO A 273 -14.48 19.43 5.30
CA PRO A 273 -14.18 19.72 6.68
C PRO A 273 -14.54 18.49 7.53
N VAL A 274 -13.56 17.96 8.24
CA VAL A 274 -13.74 16.88 9.19
C VAL A 274 -13.05 17.30 10.48
N ASN A 275 -13.71 17.11 11.62
CA ASN A 275 -13.12 17.36 12.92
C ASN A 275 -12.86 16.05 13.68
N LEU A 276 -12.03 16.13 14.71
CA LEU A 276 -11.72 15.00 15.59
C LEU A 276 -12.76 14.74 16.69
N THR A 277 -13.66 15.69 16.98
CA THR A 277 -14.51 15.66 18.18
C THR A 277 -15.94 15.16 17.97
N ASP A 278 -16.44 15.16 16.73
CA ASP A 278 -17.80 14.69 16.44
C ASP A 278 -18.00 13.22 16.80
N PRO A 279 -19.25 12.79 17.06
CA PRO A 279 -19.58 11.38 17.23
C PRO A 279 -19.14 10.51 16.05
N LEU A 280 -18.69 9.28 16.32
CA LEU A 280 -18.28 8.35 15.28
C LEU A 280 -19.49 7.60 14.73
N ALA A 281 -19.71 7.65 13.41
CA ALA A 281 -20.88 7.04 12.76
C ALA A 281 -20.98 5.50 12.88
N TRP A 282 -19.94 4.85 13.40
CA TRP A 282 -19.89 3.41 13.67
C TRP A 282 -19.96 3.06 15.16
N MET A 283 -20.07 4.07 16.04
CA MET A 283 -20.25 3.90 17.48
C MET A 283 -21.71 4.17 17.85
N ASN A 284 -22.44 3.15 18.30
CA ASN A 284 -23.86 3.26 18.62
C ASN A 284 -24.13 4.06 19.90
N ASP A 285 -23.14 4.22 20.77
CA ASP A 285 -23.21 4.96 22.04
C ASP A 285 -22.87 6.46 21.87
N GLY A 286 -22.63 6.92 20.64
CA GLY A 286 -22.25 8.30 20.34
C GLY A 286 -20.82 8.65 20.76
N SER A 287 -20.01 7.67 21.17
CA SER A 287 -18.63 7.93 21.59
C SER A 287 -17.73 8.42 20.46
N GLY A 288 -16.76 9.26 20.86
CA GLY A 288 -15.69 9.77 20.00
C GLY A 288 -14.43 8.91 20.05
N PHE A 289 -13.37 9.42 19.44
CA PHE A 289 -12.03 8.80 19.55
C PHE A 289 -11.50 8.85 20.99
N SER A 290 -10.72 7.85 21.37
CA SER A 290 -9.99 7.85 22.64
C SER A 290 -8.97 9.00 22.71
N PRO A 291 -8.57 9.43 23.93
CA PRO A 291 -7.53 10.45 24.10
C PRO A 291 -6.22 10.14 23.36
N ALA A 292 -5.81 8.86 23.28
CA ALA A 292 -4.61 8.45 22.59
C ALA A 292 -4.69 8.70 21.07
N THR A 293 -5.83 8.37 20.46
CA THR A 293 -6.07 8.64 19.03
C THR A 293 -6.16 10.14 18.75
N LEU A 294 -6.83 10.91 19.61
CA LEU A 294 -6.90 12.36 19.48
C LEU A 294 -5.51 13.01 19.56
N ALA A 295 -4.68 12.59 20.53
CA ALA A 295 -3.32 13.08 20.68
C ALA A 295 -2.47 12.77 19.44
N LEU A 296 -2.50 11.52 18.97
CA LEU A 296 -1.75 11.13 17.79
C LEU A 296 -2.23 11.87 16.53
N ALA A 297 -3.53 11.96 16.30
CA ALA A 297 -4.09 12.66 15.14
C ALA A 297 -3.68 14.13 15.11
N ARG A 298 -3.70 14.82 16.26
CA ARG A 298 -3.21 16.20 16.38
C ARG A 298 -1.73 16.33 16.07
N SER A 299 -0.88 15.42 16.57
CA SER A 299 0.55 15.42 16.23
C SER A 299 0.83 15.16 14.74
N LEU A 300 -0.13 14.54 14.04
CA LEU A 300 -0.09 14.29 12.60
C LEU A 300 -0.73 15.42 11.78
N GLY A 301 -1.15 16.52 12.42
CA GLY A 301 -1.69 17.70 11.77
C GLY A 301 -3.19 17.64 11.44
N TYR A 302 -3.94 16.76 12.10
CA TYR A 302 -5.41 16.73 12.01
C TYR A 302 -6.04 17.53 13.16
N ARG A 303 -7.20 18.14 12.88
CA ARG A 303 -7.96 18.98 13.81
C ARG A 303 -9.37 18.42 13.96
#